data_AF-A0A496D3E1-F1
#
_entry.id   AF-A0A496D3E1-F1
#
_cell.length_a   1.000
_cell.length_b   1.000
_cell.length_c   1.000
_cell.angle_alpha   90.00
_cell.angle_beta   90.00
_cell.angle_gamma   90.00
#
_symmetry.space_group_name_H-M   'P 1'
#
loop_
_entity.id
_entity.type
_entity.pdbx_description
1 polymer ?
#
loop_
_entity_poly.entity_id
_entity_poly.type
_entity_poly.pdbx_seq_one_letter_code
_entity_poly.pdbx_strand_id
1 'polypeptide(L)'
;MIKKYKPKPKSETDIGESDSGSTQIESQNTIGDVYQAIKRAIQTVREDEENPDSPQFFKTIAIDTGQFERIMSLTNTEYETAFPACFVRFVNVHFLVAQQNIGEGRGTIRIRFILNRLDNQHVNWETYPFQIAERLNKAIQAAKDTEGALQERCNLMYFDMPQSTNMLQAYWLDYEIYFRIISSYKYTNWIKKKVIIPPFTNHSDIPDGKEDVTKPTYNEASTIDDGIIGITNIEVYPENCRIQIGEQITLRIKFTPDDSTDKSLTFTSDNPEIASINFNGIITGISIGSCKINILTSNGISINKTITVYHKP
;
A
#
# COMPACT_ATOMS: atom_id res chain seq x y z
N MET A 1 46.92 -3.73 30.81
CA MET A 1 47.28 -2.80 29.70
C MET A 1 46.04 -2.58 28.84
N ILE A 2 45.32 -1.48 29.07
CA ILE A 2 44.10 -1.13 28.32
C ILE A 2 44.51 -0.21 27.18
N LYS A 3 44.45 -0.69 25.94
CA LYS A 3 44.68 0.12 24.74
C LYS A 3 43.41 0.91 24.45
N LYS A 4 43.46 2.23 24.64
CA LYS A 4 42.42 3.18 24.21
C LYS A 4 42.43 3.29 22.69
N TYR A 5 41.28 3.07 22.05
CA TYR A 5 41.05 3.35 20.64
C TYR A 5 41.08 4.87 20.42
N LYS A 6 41.95 5.35 19.52
CA LYS A 6 41.94 6.74 19.01
C LYS A 6 41.36 6.71 17.59
N PRO A 7 40.31 7.46 17.27
CA PRO A 7 39.87 7.62 15.89
C PRO A 7 40.89 8.44 15.10
N LYS A 8 41.14 8.06 13.84
CA LYS A 8 42.05 8.79 12.92
C LYS A 8 41.45 10.15 12.53
N PRO A 9 42.29 11.19 12.31
CA PRO A 9 41.82 12.48 11.81
C PRO A 9 41.41 12.37 10.34
N LYS A 10 40.30 13.00 9.97
CA LYS A 10 39.94 13.21 8.56
C LYS A 10 40.85 14.27 7.98
N SER A 11 41.49 13.98 6.85
CA SER A 11 42.20 14.95 6.02
C SER A 11 41.18 15.67 5.12
N GLU A 12 41.18 17.00 5.16
CA GLU A 12 40.44 17.87 4.24
C GLU A 12 41.31 18.23 3.02
N THR A 13 40.69 18.17 1.84
CA THR A 13 41.01 18.65 0.46
C THR A 13 40.64 17.50 -0.51
N ASP A 14 39.85 17.63 -1.58
CA ASP A 14 39.29 18.76 -2.31
C ASP A 14 38.10 18.24 -3.16
N ILE A 15 37.07 19.09 -3.28
CA ILE A 15 36.22 19.36 -4.47
C ILE A 15 35.57 18.18 -5.23
N GLY A 16 34.25 18.08 -5.07
CA GLY A 16 33.32 18.12 -6.22
C GLY A 16 33.13 16.86 -7.04
N GLU A 17 32.42 15.87 -6.48
CA GLU A 17 31.58 14.99 -7.27
C GLU A 17 30.16 15.06 -6.70
N SER A 18 29.21 15.42 -7.56
CA SER A 18 27.78 15.29 -7.30
C SER A 18 27.49 13.80 -7.14
N ASP A 19 27.54 13.34 -5.89
CA ASP A 19 27.00 12.05 -5.54
C ASP A 19 25.50 12.13 -5.82
N SER A 20 25.10 11.60 -6.97
CA SER A 20 23.73 11.22 -7.24
C SER A 20 23.39 10.15 -6.21
N GLY A 21 23.07 10.60 -5.00
CA GLY A 21 22.46 9.80 -3.98
C GLY A 21 21.14 9.35 -4.57
N SER A 22 21.16 8.18 -5.22
CA SER A 22 19.99 7.35 -5.30
C SER A 22 19.56 7.21 -3.85
N THR A 23 18.50 7.94 -3.47
CA THR A 23 17.71 7.57 -2.31
C THR A 23 17.24 6.16 -2.62
N GLN A 24 18.03 5.16 -2.21
CA GLN A 24 17.51 3.82 -2.10
C GLN A 24 16.39 3.98 -1.10
N ILE A 25 15.16 3.98 -1.61
CA ILE A 25 13.99 3.76 -0.79
C ILE A 25 14.27 2.38 -0.20
N GLU A 26 14.87 2.34 0.99
CA GLU A 26 14.98 1.10 1.77
C GLU A 26 13.55 0.58 1.83
N SER A 27 13.26 -0.50 1.09
CA SER A 27 11.91 -1.05 1.08
C SER A 27 11.57 -1.39 2.53
N GLN A 28 10.58 -0.69 3.08
CA GLN A 28 10.12 -0.96 4.42
C GLN A 28 9.45 -2.34 4.38
N ASN A 29 10.20 -3.36 4.78
CA ASN A 29 9.72 -4.74 4.86
C ASN A 29 9.29 -5.04 6.29
N THR A 30 8.49 -4.15 6.88
CA THR A 30 7.96 -4.39 8.21
C THR A 30 6.88 -5.46 8.15
N ILE A 31 6.61 -6.13 9.28
CA ILE A 31 5.56 -7.15 9.34
C ILE A 31 4.17 -6.59 9.01
N GLY A 32 3.95 -5.30 9.29
CA GLY A 32 2.72 -4.58 8.94
C GLY A 32 2.59 -4.38 7.44
N ASP A 33 3.66 -3.97 6.77
CA ASP A 33 3.68 -3.78 5.32
C ASP A 33 3.45 -5.11 4.58
N VAL A 34 4.05 -6.20 5.09
CA VAL A 34 3.83 -7.55 4.57
C VAL A 34 2.35 -7.96 4.70
N TYR A 35 1.70 -7.65 5.83
CA TYR A 35 0.26 -7.91 6.00
C TYR A 35 -0.57 -7.10 4.99
N GLN A 36 -0.29 -5.81 4.83
CA GLN A 36 -1.04 -4.96 3.91
C GLN A 36 -0.85 -5.39 2.45
N ALA A 37 0.37 -5.78 2.06
CA ALA A 37 0.66 -6.32 0.74
C ALA A 37 -0.13 -7.61 0.47
N ILE A 38 -0.17 -8.53 1.44
CA ILE A 38 -0.96 -9.77 1.31
C ILE A 38 -2.46 -9.47 1.29
N LYS A 39 -2.94 -8.54 2.11
CA LYS A 39 -4.34 -8.12 2.09
C LYS A 39 -4.73 -7.61 0.71
N ARG A 40 -3.90 -6.76 0.08
CA ARG A 40 -4.12 -6.29 -1.30
C ARG A 40 -4.09 -7.44 -2.30
N ALA A 41 -3.15 -8.38 -2.16
CA ALA A 41 -3.07 -9.57 -3.02
C ALA A 41 -4.31 -10.46 -2.92
N ILE A 42 -4.87 -10.65 -1.71
CA ILE A 42 -6.09 -11.43 -1.52
C ILE A 42 -7.30 -10.69 -2.13
N GLN A 43 -7.32 -9.36 -2.05
CA GLN A 43 -8.36 -8.53 -2.65
C GLN A 43 -8.38 -8.56 -4.19
N THR A 44 -7.29 -8.95 -4.85
CA THR A 44 -7.30 -9.11 -6.31
C THR A 44 -8.06 -10.35 -6.78
N VAL A 45 -8.31 -11.31 -5.89
CA VAL A 45 -9.08 -12.52 -6.21
C VAL A 45 -10.57 -12.16 -6.35
N ARG A 46 -11.12 -12.33 -7.55
CA ARG A 46 -12.53 -12.03 -7.89
C ARG A 46 -13.40 -13.29 -7.93
N GLU A 47 -14.72 -13.15 -7.88
CA GLU A 47 -15.63 -14.30 -8.08
C GLU A 47 -15.40 -14.95 -9.44
N ASP A 48 -15.50 -14.17 -10.52
CA ASP A 48 -15.17 -14.59 -11.88
C ASP A 48 -13.73 -14.18 -12.28
N GLU A 49 -12.91 -15.11 -12.77
CA GLU A 49 -11.53 -14.81 -13.21
C GLU A 49 -11.47 -13.97 -14.48
N GLU A 50 -12.42 -14.18 -15.39
CA GLU A 50 -12.39 -13.59 -16.71
C GLU A 50 -12.93 -12.15 -16.74
N ASN A 51 -13.66 -11.74 -15.69
CA ASN A 51 -14.27 -10.43 -15.58
C ASN A 51 -13.55 -9.56 -14.54
N PRO A 52 -12.77 -8.54 -14.96
CA PRO A 52 -12.07 -7.63 -14.05
C PRO A 52 -12.99 -6.83 -13.12
N ASP A 53 -14.25 -6.59 -13.51
CA ASP A 53 -15.23 -5.80 -12.76
C ASP A 53 -16.02 -6.65 -11.76
N SER A 54 -15.80 -7.97 -11.72
CA SER A 54 -16.43 -8.87 -10.76
C SER A 54 -16.13 -8.42 -9.31
N PRO A 55 -17.09 -8.61 -8.37
CA PRO A 55 -16.83 -8.38 -6.96
C PRO A 55 -15.68 -9.25 -6.43
N GLN A 56 -15.11 -8.81 -5.30
CA GLN A 56 -14.08 -9.57 -4.58
C GLN A 56 -14.66 -10.90 -4.09
N PHE A 57 -13.89 -11.97 -4.24
CA PHE A 57 -14.33 -13.31 -3.81
C PHE A 57 -14.48 -13.40 -2.29
N PHE A 58 -13.49 -12.89 -1.56
CA PHE A 58 -13.54 -12.83 -0.09
C PHE A 58 -14.22 -11.54 0.36
N LYS A 59 -15.36 -11.68 1.04
CA LYS A 59 -16.10 -10.55 1.59
C LYS A 59 -15.46 -9.99 2.86
N THR A 60 -14.82 -10.87 3.63
CA THR A 60 -14.11 -10.49 4.85
C THR A 60 -12.65 -10.88 4.73
N ILE A 61 -11.74 -9.91 4.91
CA ILE A 61 -10.29 -10.13 4.99
C ILE A 61 -9.75 -9.41 6.23
N ALA A 62 -9.28 -10.17 7.21
CA ALA A 62 -8.84 -9.63 8.49
C ALA A 62 -7.63 -10.38 9.08
N ILE A 63 -6.97 -9.77 10.07
CA ILE A 63 -5.99 -10.47 10.91
C ILE A 63 -6.73 -11.46 11.80
N ASP A 64 -6.19 -12.68 11.91
CA ASP A 64 -6.69 -13.68 12.84
C ASP A 64 -6.28 -13.33 14.28
N THR A 65 -7.16 -12.65 14.99
CA THR A 65 -7.04 -12.38 16.43
C THR A 65 -7.83 -13.40 17.28
N GLY A 66 -8.15 -14.56 16.71
CA GLY A 66 -9.03 -15.56 17.31
C GLY A 66 -10.48 -15.46 16.82
N GLN A 67 -10.75 -14.71 15.75
CA GLN A 67 -12.11 -14.54 15.21
C GLN A 67 -12.73 -15.88 14.80
N PHE A 68 -11.96 -16.80 14.22
CA PHE A 68 -12.47 -18.13 13.86
C PHE A 68 -12.98 -18.92 15.08
N GLU A 69 -12.21 -18.92 16.17
CA GLU A 69 -12.60 -19.62 17.40
C GLU A 69 -13.85 -18.98 18.03
N ARG A 70 -14.00 -17.65 17.89
CA ARG A 70 -15.22 -16.95 18.30
C ARG A 70 -16.41 -17.25 17.40
N ILE A 71 -16.23 -17.36 16.08
CA ILE A 71 -17.30 -17.77 15.14
C ILE A 71 -17.79 -19.18 15.45
N MET A 72 -16.91 -20.07 15.91
CA MET A 72 -17.31 -21.41 16.37
C MET A 72 -18.03 -21.42 17.74
N SER A 73 -17.99 -20.31 18.50
CA SER A 73 -18.66 -20.22 19.79
C SER A 73 -20.17 -20.09 19.63
N LEU A 74 -20.93 -20.72 20.51
CA LEU A 74 -22.40 -20.61 20.56
C LEU A 74 -22.88 -19.21 20.97
N THR A 75 -22.00 -18.39 21.54
CA THR A 75 -22.30 -17.02 21.99
C THR A 75 -21.56 -16.04 21.09
N ASN A 76 -22.30 -15.41 20.16
CA ASN A 76 -21.75 -14.40 19.27
C ASN A 76 -21.59 -13.08 20.03
N THR A 77 -20.35 -12.60 20.19
CA THR A 77 -20.02 -11.39 20.95
C THR A 77 -19.52 -10.23 20.07
N GLU A 78 -19.56 -10.35 18.73
CA GLU A 78 -19.09 -9.29 17.82
C GLU A 78 -19.76 -9.33 16.44
N TYR A 79 -19.39 -8.36 15.58
CA TYR A 79 -19.96 -8.06 14.25
C TYR A 79 -20.18 -9.28 13.34
N GLU A 80 -21.21 -9.21 12.49
CA GLU A 80 -21.50 -10.22 11.46
C GLU A 80 -20.30 -10.41 10.50
N THR A 81 -19.75 -11.62 10.46
CA THR A 81 -18.69 -11.99 9.50
C THR A 81 -19.34 -12.48 8.21
N ALA A 82 -19.05 -11.80 7.09
CA ALA A 82 -19.56 -12.21 5.79
C ALA A 82 -18.67 -13.28 5.16
N PHE A 83 -19.27 -14.41 4.74
CA PHE A 83 -18.60 -15.47 3.99
C PHE A 83 -18.71 -15.26 2.47
N PRO A 84 -17.69 -15.64 1.66
CA PRO A 84 -16.42 -16.26 2.04
C PRO A 84 -15.49 -15.33 2.81
N ALA A 85 -14.76 -15.86 3.79
CA ALA A 85 -13.88 -15.09 4.68
C ALA A 85 -12.44 -15.62 4.64
N CYS A 86 -11.47 -14.72 4.79
CA CYS A 86 -10.05 -15.03 4.83
C CYS A 86 -9.39 -14.34 6.03
N PHE A 87 -8.69 -15.11 6.85
CA PHE A 87 -8.03 -14.66 8.06
C PHE A 87 -6.53 -14.93 7.97
N VAL A 88 -5.72 -13.91 8.25
CA VAL A 88 -4.26 -14.00 8.14
C VAL A 88 -3.63 -13.99 9.53
N ARG A 89 -2.81 -14.99 9.85
CA ARG A 89 -2.08 -15.12 11.12
C ARG A 89 -0.59 -15.20 10.87
N PHE A 90 0.20 -14.56 11.72
CA PHE A 90 1.64 -14.78 11.78
C PHE A 90 1.97 -15.84 12.84
N VAL A 91 2.71 -16.87 12.45
CA VAL A 91 3.17 -17.96 13.33
C VAL A 91 4.67 -18.18 13.15
N ASN A 92 5.32 -18.79 14.14
CA ASN A 92 6.76 -19.10 14.11
C ASN A 92 7.66 -17.90 13.81
N VAL A 93 7.28 -16.72 14.29
CA VAL A 93 8.03 -15.48 14.12
C VAL A 93 9.27 -15.50 15.02
N HIS A 94 10.45 -15.53 14.42
CA HIS A 94 11.72 -15.57 15.15
C HIS A 94 12.77 -14.66 14.51
N PHE A 95 13.66 -14.13 15.35
CA PHE A 95 14.73 -13.21 14.94
C PHE A 95 16.03 -13.94 14.68
N LEU A 96 16.76 -13.52 13.65
CA LEU A 96 18.05 -14.10 13.27
C LEU A 96 19.20 -13.49 14.11
N VAL A 97 19.11 -13.62 15.44
CA VAL A 97 20.04 -12.98 16.39
C VAL A 97 21.47 -13.55 16.28
N ALA A 98 21.62 -14.78 15.78
CA ALA A 98 22.91 -15.48 15.70
C ALA A 98 23.85 -14.95 14.59
N GLN A 99 23.36 -14.22 13.60
CA GLN A 99 24.10 -13.87 12.37
C GLN A 99 24.58 -12.40 12.32
N GLN A 100 24.65 -11.68 13.44
CA GLN A 100 24.94 -10.23 13.52
C GLN A 100 23.88 -9.30 12.87
N ASN A 101 22.85 -9.84 12.22
CA ASN A 101 21.75 -9.08 11.63
C ASN A 101 20.66 -8.75 12.67
N ILE A 102 20.97 -7.81 13.57
CA ILE A 102 20.05 -7.32 14.61
C ILE A 102 18.95 -6.49 13.93
N GLY A 103 17.82 -7.12 13.63
CA GLY A 103 16.67 -6.47 12.99
C GLY A 103 16.00 -7.29 11.89
N GLU A 104 16.59 -8.42 11.49
CA GLU A 104 15.99 -9.36 10.53
C GLU A 104 15.32 -10.53 11.26
N GLY A 105 14.15 -10.93 10.76
CA GLY A 105 13.41 -12.08 11.25
C GLY A 105 12.79 -12.90 10.12
N ARG A 106 12.47 -14.14 10.44
CA ARG A 106 11.71 -15.05 9.59
C ARG A 106 10.44 -15.44 10.30
N GLY A 107 9.38 -15.63 9.53
CA GLY A 107 8.10 -16.06 10.05
C GLY A 107 7.33 -16.86 9.03
N THR A 108 6.25 -17.46 9.49
CA THR A 108 5.29 -18.13 8.62
C THR A 108 3.98 -17.35 8.67
N ILE A 109 3.47 -16.98 7.50
CA ILE A 109 2.11 -16.46 7.38
C ILE A 109 1.20 -17.64 7.13
N ARG A 110 0.26 -17.82 8.04
CA ARG A 110 -0.79 -18.80 7.96
C ARG A 110 -2.07 -18.11 7.53
N ILE A 111 -2.48 -18.34 6.30
CA ILE A 111 -3.73 -17.85 5.72
C ILE A 111 -4.79 -18.93 5.91
N ARG A 112 -5.85 -18.58 6.64
CA ARG A 112 -7.00 -19.45 6.89
C ARG A 112 -8.17 -18.92 6.06
N PHE A 113 -8.68 -19.71 5.13
CA PHE A 113 -9.85 -19.32 4.34
C PHE A 113 -11.03 -20.24 4.58
N ILE A 114 -12.22 -19.65 4.56
CA ILE A 114 -13.49 -20.30 4.88
C ILE A 114 -14.47 -19.97 3.78
N LEU A 115 -15.05 -21.01 3.20
CA LEU A 115 -15.97 -20.90 2.08
C LEU A 115 -17.42 -20.89 2.59
N ASN A 116 -18.30 -20.22 1.83
CA ASN A 116 -19.74 -20.18 2.14
C ASN A 116 -20.45 -21.51 1.80
N ARG A 117 -19.86 -22.33 0.92
CA ARG A 117 -20.44 -23.63 0.56
C ARG A 117 -19.90 -24.71 1.48
N LEU A 118 -20.83 -25.27 2.27
CA LEU A 118 -20.57 -26.27 3.31
C LEU A 118 -20.58 -27.73 2.80
N ASP A 119 -21.13 -27.96 1.60
CA ASP A 119 -21.26 -29.30 1.03
C ASP A 119 -20.03 -29.66 0.17
N ASN A 120 -19.03 -30.24 0.83
CA ASN A 120 -17.79 -30.72 0.20
C ASN A 120 -17.86 -32.20 -0.20
N GLN A 121 -18.93 -32.92 0.15
CA GLN A 121 -19.11 -34.34 -0.20
C GLN A 121 -19.71 -34.53 -1.59
N HIS A 122 -20.18 -33.44 -2.19
CA HIS A 122 -20.70 -33.49 -3.54
C HIS A 122 -19.56 -33.55 -4.56
N VAL A 123 -19.66 -34.51 -5.49
CA VAL A 123 -18.64 -34.85 -6.52
C VAL A 123 -18.11 -33.62 -7.28
N ASN A 124 -18.98 -32.67 -7.61
CA ASN A 124 -18.59 -31.49 -8.38
C ASN A 124 -17.88 -30.41 -7.55
N TRP A 125 -17.99 -30.43 -6.22
CA TRP A 125 -17.48 -29.37 -5.33
C TRP A 125 -16.37 -29.85 -4.39
N GLU A 126 -16.06 -31.14 -4.38
CA GLU A 126 -14.97 -31.73 -3.60
C GLU A 126 -13.61 -31.07 -3.90
N THR A 127 -13.38 -30.69 -5.17
CA THR A 127 -12.11 -30.06 -5.61
C THR A 127 -12.12 -28.54 -5.58
N TYR A 128 -13.26 -27.93 -5.29
CA TYR A 128 -13.42 -26.47 -5.29
C TYR A 128 -12.46 -25.74 -4.34
N PRO A 129 -12.20 -26.22 -3.10
CA PRO A 129 -11.23 -25.59 -2.21
C PRO A 129 -9.80 -25.59 -2.77
N PHE A 130 -9.40 -26.61 -3.53
CA PHE A 130 -8.09 -26.67 -4.16
C PHE A 130 -7.96 -25.64 -5.28
N GLN A 131 -9.02 -25.45 -6.07
CA GLN A 131 -9.04 -24.39 -7.09
C GLN A 131 -8.91 -23.00 -6.45
N ILE A 132 -9.63 -22.74 -5.35
CA ILE A 132 -9.50 -21.47 -4.62
C ILE A 132 -8.09 -21.28 -4.06
N ALA A 133 -7.46 -22.34 -3.53
CA ALA A 133 -6.09 -22.28 -3.04
C ALA A 133 -5.09 -21.96 -4.16
N GLU A 134 -5.27 -22.53 -5.35
CA GLU A 134 -4.46 -22.23 -6.53
C GLU A 134 -4.62 -20.76 -6.95
N ARG A 135 -5.86 -20.25 -7.01
CA ARG A 135 -6.17 -18.85 -7.33
C ARG A 135 -5.51 -17.89 -6.33
N LEU A 136 -5.61 -18.21 -5.04
CA LEU A 136 -4.97 -17.43 -3.98
C LEU A 136 -3.44 -17.42 -4.14
N ASN A 137 -2.84 -18.57 -4.43
CA ASN A 137 -1.40 -18.67 -4.63
C ASN A 137 -0.95 -17.87 -5.85
N LYS A 138 -1.66 -17.98 -6.98
CA LYS A 138 -1.37 -17.19 -8.19
C LYS A 138 -1.43 -15.68 -7.92
N ALA A 139 -2.43 -15.23 -7.17
CA ALA A 139 -2.57 -13.82 -6.79
C ALA A 139 -1.42 -13.34 -5.88
N ILE A 140 -1.03 -14.14 -4.88
CA ILE A 140 0.09 -13.82 -3.99
C ILE A 140 1.42 -13.79 -4.74
N GLN A 141 1.65 -14.73 -5.67
CA GLN A 141 2.86 -14.74 -6.48
C GLN A 141 2.91 -13.53 -7.42
N ALA A 142 1.80 -13.16 -8.06
CA ALA A 142 1.73 -11.97 -8.90
C ALA A 142 1.99 -10.68 -8.11
N ALA A 143 1.54 -10.62 -6.84
CA ALA A 143 1.80 -9.48 -5.98
C ALA A 143 3.28 -9.26 -5.64
N LYS A 144 4.15 -10.27 -5.82
CA LYS A 144 5.60 -10.11 -5.60
C LYS A 144 6.24 -9.17 -6.61
N ASP A 145 5.68 -9.06 -7.81
CA ASP A 145 6.21 -8.13 -8.82
C ASP A 145 5.86 -6.68 -8.48
N THR A 146 4.76 -6.45 -7.78
CA THR A 146 4.25 -5.10 -7.45
C THR A 146 4.66 -4.64 -6.05
N GLU A 147 4.73 -5.54 -5.07
CA GLU A 147 4.92 -5.20 -3.66
C GLU A 147 6.34 -5.55 -3.20
N GLY A 148 7.16 -4.53 -2.94
CA GLY A 148 8.55 -4.70 -2.48
C GLY A 148 8.67 -5.50 -1.17
N ALA A 149 7.64 -5.44 -0.30
CA ALA A 149 7.59 -6.19 0.95
C ALA A 149 7.56 -7.72 0.76
N LEU A 150 7.09 -8.22 -0.39
CA LEU A 150 6.99 -9.66 -0.68
C LEU A 150 8.15 -10.18 -1.54
N GLN A 151 9.02 -9.30 -2.04
CA GLN A 151 10.11 -9.64 -2.97
C GLN A 151 11.24 -10.41 -2.30
N GLU A 152 11.61 -10.09 -1.05
CA GLU A 152 12.78 -10.69 -0.41
C GLU A 152 12.63 -12.20 -0.20
N ARG A 153 11.45 -12.65 0.25
CA ARG A 153 11.08 -14.07 0.33
C ARG A 153 9.61 -14.21 0.68
N CYS A 154 8.82 -14.74 -0.26
CA CYS A 154 7.46 -15.17 -0.04
C CYS A 154 7.23 -16.47 -0.84
N ASN A 155 7.31 -17.61 -0.16
CA ASN A 155 7.22 -18.93 -0.79
C ASN A 155 6.15 -19.77 -0.09
N LEU A 156 5.31 -20.44 -0.87
CA LEU A 156 4.34 -21.39 -0.34
C LEU A 156 5.08 -22.58 0.28
N MET A 157 4.76 -22.91 1.52
CA MET A 157 5.32 -24.02 2.28
C MET A 157 4.36 -25.20 2.32
N TYR A 158 3.13 -24.95 2.78
CA TYR A 158 2.15 -26.00 2.99
C TYR A 158 0.75 -25.53 2.61
N PHE A 159 -0.04 -26.48 2.11
CA PHE A 159 -1.49 -26.38 2.05
C PHE A 159 -2.02 -27.51 2.94
N ASP A 160 -2.83 -27.17 3.94
CA ASP A 160 -3.40 -28.14 4.89
C ASP A 160 -4.93 -28.13 4.85
N MET A 161 -5.50 -29.33 4.94
CA MET A 161 -6.94 -29.57 4.90
C MET A 161 -7.52 -29.49 6.33
N PRO A 162 -8.82 -29.18 6.50
CA PRO A 162 -9.45 -29.23 7.81
C PRO A 162 -9.36 -30.65 8.40
N GLN A 163 -8.73 -30.78 9.59
CA GLN A 163 -8.60 -32.06 10.30
C GLN A 163 -9.89 -32.47 11.03
N SER A 164 -10.72 -31.50 11.41
CA SER A 164 -12.05 -31.74 11.97
C SER A 164 -13.06 -30.77 11.38
N THR A 165 -14.25 -31.28 11.09
CA THR A 165 -15.37 -30.50 10.57
C THR A 165 -16.39 -30.31 11.69
N ASN A 166 -16.36 -29.13 12.32
CA ASN A 166 -17.63 -28.57 12.77
C ASN A 166 -18.37 -28.05 11.53
N MET A 167 -19.58 -27.51 11.66
CA MET A 167 -20.38 -26.93 10.55
C MET A 167 -19.70 -25.72 9.85
N LEU A 168 -18.38 -25.56 9.97
CA LEU A 168 -17.53 -24.60 9.32
C LEU A 168 -16.20 -25.29 8.98
N GLN A 169 -15.78 -25.19 7.72
CA GLN A 169 -14.55 -25.83 7.24
C GLN A 169 -13.50 -24.76 6.95
N ALA A 170 -12.35 -24.87 7.61
CA ALA A 170 -11.24 -23.95 7.45
C ALA A 170 -10.06 -24.66 6.78
N TYR A 171 -9.61 -24.08 5.67
CA TYR A 171 -8.43 -24.52 4.93
C TYR A 171 -7.26 -23.59 5.21
N TRP A 172 -6.04 -24.12 5.12
CA TRP A 172 -4.84 -23.39 5.51
C TRP A 172 -3.81 -23.33 4.37
N LEU A 173 -3.21 -22.16 4.19
CA LEU A 173 -1.99 -21.98 3.40
C LEU A 173 -0.92 -21.34 4.27
N ASP A 174 0.24 -21.98 4.32
CA ASP A 174 1.40 -21.47 5.04
C ASP A 174 2.43 -20.93 4.03
N TYR A 175 2.84 -19.68 4.20
CA TYR A 175 3.87 -19.01 3.42
C TYR A 175 5.07 -18.66 4.31
N GLU A 176 6.29 -18.96 3.86
CA GLU A 176 7.50 -18.45 4.50
C GLU A 176 7.71 -16.98 4.12
N ILE A 177 7.93 -16.12 5.12
CA ILE A 177 8.24 -14.70 4.93
C ILE A 177 9.51 -14.27 5.65
N TYR A 178 10.14 -13.22 5.11
CA TYR A 178 11.18 -12.47 5.77
C TYR A 178 10.65 -11.08 6.10
N PHE A 179 11.06 -10.56 7.24
CA PHE A 179 10.70 -9.22 7.65
C PHE A 179 11.87 -8.56 8.35
N ARG A 180 11.87 -7.24 8.30
CA ARG A 180 12.84 -6.37 8.96
C ARG A 180 12.08 -5.51 9.96
N ILE A 181 12.64 -5.33 11.15
CA ILE A 181 12.18 -4.30 12.07
C ILE A 181 13.17 -3.16 12.07
N ILE A 182 12.67 -1.95 11.92
CA ILE A 182 13.45 -0.75 12.13
C ILE A 182 13.47 -0.50 13.64
N SER A 183 14.65 -0.65 14.24
CA SER A 183 14.85 -0.21 15.62
C SER A 183 14.97 1.32 15.63
N SER A 184 14.24 1.97 16.54
CA SER A 184 14.35 3.41 16.84
C SER A 184 15.77 3.82 17.26
N TYR A 185 16.65 2.85 17.57
CA TYR A 185 18.08 3.07 17.78
C TYR A 185 18.76 3.78 16.59
N LYS A 186 18.32 3.52 15.35
CA LYS A 186 18.83 4.20 14.14
C LYS A 186 18.68 5.73 14.22
N TYR A 187 17.67 6.21 14.93
CA TYR A 187 17.34 7.62 15.10
C TYR A 187 17.77 8.20 16.45
N THR A 188 18.38 7.40 17.34
CA THR A 188 18.76 7.87 18.69
C THR A 188 19.81 8.98 18.66
N ASN A 189 20.61 9.06 17.60
CA ASN A 189 21.61 10.11 17.40
C ASN A 189 21.19 11.20 16.40
N TRP A 190 19.91 11.25 16.00
CA TRP A 190 19.44 12.33 15.14
C TRP A 190 19.33 13.63 15.95
N ILE A 191 20.26 14.54 15.69
CA ILE A 191 20.22 15.92 16.16
C ILE A 191 19.68 16.75 15.00
N LYS A 192 18.54 17.44 15.20
CA LYS A 192 18.06 18.46 14.25
C LYS A 192 19.11 19.57 14.14
N LYS A 193 19.96 19.54 13.11
CA LYS A 193 20.88 20.64 12.79
C LYS A 193 20.19 21.59 11.83
N LYS A 194 19.94 22.82 12.28
CA LYS A 194 19.55 23.92 11.39
C LYS A 194 20.74 24.21 10.48
N VAL A 195 20.66 23.84 9.21
CA VAL A 195 21.65 24.24 8.20
C VAL A 195 21.39 25.71 7.89
N ILE A 196 22.22 26.58 8.45
CA ILE A 196 22.24 28.01 8.10
C ILE A 196 23.14 28.12 6.88
N ILE A 197 22.54 28.32 5.72
CA ILE A 197 23.27 28.68 4.50
C ILE A 197 23.33 30.21 4.50
N PRO A 198 24.51 30.83 4.62
CA PRO A 198 24.59 32.29 4.51
C PRO A 198 24.36 32.69 3.04
N PRO A 199 23.69 33.81 2.81
CA PRO A 199 24.45 35.00 2.48
C PRO A 199 24.45 35.92 3.70
N PHE A 200 25.33 36.92 3.72
CA PHE A 200 25.45 37.98 4.73
C PHE A 200 26.55 37.81 5.79
N THR A 201 27.25 38.92 5.94
CA THR A 201 28.60 39.12 6.47
C THR A 201 28.63 39.67 7.89
N ASN A 202 27.60 39.43 8.71
CA ASN A 202 27.71 39.74 10.13
C ASN A 202 26.73 38.96 11.01
N HIS A 203 27.23 38.52 12.16
CA HIS A 203 26.49 37.73 13.16
C HIS A 203 25.34 38.52 13.83
N SER A 204 25.34 39.84 13.69
CA SER A 204 24.37 40.77 14.29
C SER A 204 22.98 40.78 13.65
N ASP A 205 22.81 40.21 12.45
CA ASP A 205 21.57 40.35 11.67
C ASP A 205 20.61 39.17 11.87
N ILE A 206 20.87 38.31 12.85
CA ILE A 206 19.96 37.21 13.23
C ILE A 206 18.84 37.82 14.08
N PRO A 207 17.58 37.84 13.59
CA PRO A 207 16.46 38.26 14.43
C PRO A 207 16.24 37.19 15.50
N ASP A 208 16.28 37.62 16.76
CA ASP A 208 16.18 36.80 17.98
C ASP A 208 14.77 36.19 18.21
N GLY A 209 13.95 36.13 17.16
CA GLY A 209 12.56 35.66 17.20
C GLY A 209 12.44 34.15 17.08
N LYS A 210 13.10 33.38 17.95
CA LYS A 210 12.66 32.00 18.20
C LYS A 210 11.72 32.00 19.39
N GLU A 211 10.49 31.55 19.18
CA GLU A 211 9.61 31.21 20.30
C GLU A 211 10.28 30.13 21.15
N ASP A 212 10.29 30.37 22.46
CA ASP A 212 10.93 29.52 23.45
C ASP A 212 10.05 28.29 23.71
N VAL A 213 10.16 27.26 22.86
CA VAL A 213 9.44 25.99 23.07
C VAL A 213 10.13 25.18 24.17
N THR A 214 9.72 25.45 25.42
CA THR A 214 10.35 24.92 26.65
C THR A 214 10.19 23.41 26.87
N LYS A 215 9.44 22.68 26.02
CA LYS A 215 9.43 21.22 25.82
C LYS A 215 8.34 20.88 24.78
N PRO A 216 8.48 19.78 24.02
CA PRO A 216 7.38 19.31 23.17
C PRO A 216 6.16 19.00 24.04
N THR A 217 5.00 19.42 23.57
CA THR A 217 3.71 19.18 24.22
C THR A 217 3.41 17.68 24.17
N TYR A 218 2.62 17.15 25.12
CA TYR A 218 2.26 15.72 25.15
C TYR A 218 1.79 15.21 23.78
N ASN A 219 0.94 15.98 23.10
CA ASN A 219 0.43 15.63 21.78
C ASN A 219 1.55 15.51 20.73
N GLU A 220 2.56 16.38 20.73
CA GLU A 220 3.69 16.33 19.77
C GLU A 220 4.64 15.15 20.03
N ALA A 221 4.65 14.61 21.24
CA ALA A 221 5.45 13.44 21.63
C ALA A 221 4.66 12.12 21.59
N SER A 222 3.32 12.18 21.66
CA SER A 222 2.44 11.01 21.79
C SER A 222 1.59 10.72 20.56
N THR A 223 1.51 11.62 19.58
CA THR A 223 0.87 11.29 18.30
C THR A 223 1.88 10.66 17.34
N ILE A 224 1.51 9.47 16.88
CA ILE A 224 2.07 8.91 15.65
C ILE A 224 1.37 9.70 14.55
N ASP A 225 2.08 10.68 13.98
CA ASP A 225 1.66 11.27 12.72
C ASP A 225 1.87 10.19 11.66
N ASP A 226 0.78 9.61 11.16
CA ASP A 226 0.82 8.55 10.15
C ASP A 226 1.47 9.04 8.83
N GLY A 227 1.88 10.31 8.76
CA GLY A 227 2.51 10.93 7.60
C GLY A 227 1.55 11.06 6.42
N ILE A 228 0.25 10.79 6.63
CA ILE A 228 -0.76 10.82 5.59
C ILE A 228 -1.12 12.27 5.31
N ILE A 229 -0.43 12.83 4.33
CA ILE A 229 -0.72 14.16 3.82
C ILE A 229 -1.87 14.01 2.81
N GLY A 230 -3.08 14.33 3.26
CA GLY A 230 -4.28 14.30 2.42
C GLY A 230 -4.27 15.42 1.36
N ILE A 231 -4.78 15.12 0.17
CA ILE A 231 -5.02 16.13 -0.86
C ILE A 231 -6.10 17.08 -0.37
N THR A 232 -5.84 18.39 -0.42
CA THR A 232 -6.83 19.43 -0.08
C THR A 232 -7.44 20.07 -1.32
N ASN A 233 -6.68 20.18 -2.41
CA ASN A 233 -7.17 20.75 -3.65
C ASN A 233 -6.52 20.12 -4.88
N ILE A 234 -7.23 20.18 -6.02
CA ILE A 234 -6.79 19.66 -7.30
C ILE A 234 -7.04 20.69 -8.40
N GLU A 235 -6.05 20.85 -9.28
CA GLU A 235 -6.18 21.61 -10.52
C GLU A 235 -5.98 20.70 -11.73
N VAL A 236 -6.78 20.90 -12.78
CA VAL A 236 -6.81 20.05 -13.97
C VAL A 236 -6.52 20.85 -15.23
N TYR A 237 -5.46 20.46 -15.94
CA TYR A 237 -4.97 21.09 -17.16
C TYR A 237 -5.10 20.15 -18.37
N PRO A 238 -5.38 20.68 -19.58
CA PRO A 238 -5.60 22.09 -19.91
C PRO A 238 -6.98 22.63 -19.48
N GLU A 239 -7.08 23.95 -19.27
CA GLU A 239 -8.34 24.58 -18.85
C GLU A 239 -9.46 24.41 -19.89
N ASN A 240 -9.11 24.51 -21.17
CA ASN A 240 -10.03 24.30 -22.28
C ASN A 240 -9.68 22.99 -22.99
N CYS A 241 -10.63 22.05 -23.03
CA CYS A 241 -10.47 20.77 -23.70
C CYS A 241 -11.36 20.73 -24.95
N ARG A 242 -10.75 20.97 -26.11
CA ARG A 242 -11.37 20.79 -27.43
C ARG A 242 -10.54 19.81 -28.24
N ILE A 243 -11.14 18.72 -28.68
CA ILE A 243 -10.45 17.64 -29.40
C ILE A 243 -11.15 17.33 -30.71
N GLN A 244 -10.39 16.91 -31.71
CA GLN A 244 -10.95 16.39 -32.96
C GLN A 244 -11.41 14.95 -32.79
N ILE A 245 -12.31 14.50 -33.67
CA ILE A 245 -12.69 13.09 -33.73
C ILE A 245 -11.43 12.23 -33.98
N GLY A 246 -11.23 11.20 -33.16
CA GLY A 246 -10.06 10.32 -33.19
C GLY A 246 -8.80 10.89 -32.54
N GLU A 247 -8.81 12.15 -32.11
CA GLU A 247 -7.68 12.76 -31.40
C GLU A 247 -7.68 12.34 -29.92
N GLN A 248 -6.47 12.23 -29.36
CA GLN A 248 -6.27 11.93 -27.95
C GLN A 248 -5.65 13.11 -27.23
N ILE A 249 -6.15 13.42 -26.04
CA ILE A 249 -5.59 14.45 -25.16
C ILE A 249 -5.33 13.86 -23.77
N THR A 250 -4.22 14.23 -23.16
CA THR A 250 -3.87 13.81 -21.81
C THR A 250 -4.20 14.92 -20.81
N LEU A 251 -4.99 14.60 -19.78
CA LEU A 251 -5.21 15.50 -18.66
C LEU A 251 -4.01 15.46 -17.70
N ARG A 252 -3.53 16.63 -17.30
CA ARG A 252 -2.52 16.79 -16.25
C ARG A 252 -3.17 17.30 -14.99
N ILE A 253 -2.85 16.68 -13.87
CA ILE A 253 -3.47 16.99 -12.59
C ILE A 253 -2.38 17.45 -11.62
N LYS A 254 -2.61 18.60 -11.00
CA LYS A 254 -1.73 19.18 -9.99
C LYS A 254 -2.41 19.07 -8.63
N PHE A 255 -1.73 18.41 -7.70
CA PHE A 255 -2.20 18.20 -6.34
C PHE A 255 -1.67 19.29 -5.42
N THR A 256 -2.49 19.75 -4.49
CA THR A 256 -2.08 20.64 -3.40
C THR A 256 -2.48 19.99 -2.07
N PRO A 257 -1.55 19.79 -1.13
CA PRO A 257 -0.08 19.89 -1.28
C PRO A 257 0.48 18.85 -2.28
N ASP A 258 1.63 19.15 -2.90
CA ASP A 258 2.25 18.24 -3.89
C ASP A 258 2.84 16.98 -3.24
N ASP A 259 3.16 17.02 -1.94
CA ASP A 259 3.69 15.88 -1.19
C ASP A 259 2.57 14.99 -0.60
N SER A 260 1.40 14.94 -1.24
CA SER A 260 0.29 14.11 -0.79
C SER A 260 0.62 12.62 -0.93
N THR A 261 0.39 11.84 0.13
CA THR A 261 0.73 10.40 0.18
C THR A 261 -0.13 9.51 -0.71
N ASP A 262 -1.37 9.91 -0.99
CA ASP A 262 -2.28 9.18 -1.87
C ASP A 262 -2.71 10.07 -3.03
N LYS A 263 -2.23 9.75 -4.24
CA LYS A 263 -2.52 10.44 -5.51
C LYS A 263 -3.41 9.61 -6.43
N SER A 264 -4.11 8.62 -5.90
CA SER A 264 -5.02 7.80 -6.70
C SER A 264 -6.22 8.61 -7.19
N LEU A 265 -6.59 8.38 -8.45
CA LEU A 265 -7.64 9.10 -9.15
C LEU A 265 -8.52 8.12 -9.92
N THR A 266 -9.82 8.39 -9.90
CA THR A 266 -10.82 7.67 -10.68
C THR A 266 -11.42 8.63 -11.69
N PHE A 267 -11.38 8.24 -12.96
CA PHE A 267 -11.94 9.00 -14.07
C PHE A 267 -13.23 8.34 -14.55
N THR A 268 -14.28 9.14 -14.74
CA THR A 268 -15.55 8.66 -15.29
C THR A 268 -16.05 9.66 -16.34
N SER A 269 -16.61 9.16 -17.45
CA SER A 269 -17.18 9.98 -18.51
C SER A 269 -18.70 9.87 -18.46
N ASP A 270 -19.41 11.00 -18.49
CA ASP A 270 -20.87 11.05 -18.48
C ASP A 270 -21.46 10.45 -19.76
N ASN A 271 -20.73 10.49 -20.88
CA ASN A 271 -21.14 9.93 -22.16
C ASN A 271 -19.94 9.35 -22.94
N PRO A 272 -19.62 8.05 -22.75
CA PRO A 272 -18.48 7.40 -23.38
C PRO A 272 -18.63 7.26 -24.91
N GLU A 273 -19.82 7.43 -25.48
CA GLU A 273 -20.02 7.41 -26.94
C GLU A 273 -19.54 8.69 -27.63
N ILE A 274 -19.43 9.80 -26.88
CA ILE A 274 -18.92 11.09 -27.37
C ILE A 274 -17.42 11.18 -27.08
N ALA A 275 -17.01 10.96 -25.84
CA ALA A 275 -15.61 10.95 -25.44
C ALA A 275 -15.38 9.91 -24.34
N SER A 276 -14.41 9.02 -24.56
CA SER A 276 -13.99 8.03 -23.56
C SER A 276 -12.70 8.48 -22.87
N ILE A 277 -12.51 8.07 -21.62
CA ILE A 277 -11.29 8.32 -20.85
C ILE A 277 -10.75 7.02 -20.27
N ASN A 278 -9.45 6.81 -20.43
CA ASN A 278 -8.77 5.65 -19.88
C ASN A 278 -8.24 5.94 -18.46
N PHE A 279 -7.87 4.89 -17.72
CA PHE A 279 -7.30 4.99 -16.38
C PHE A 279 -6.08 5.91 -16.27
N ASN A 280 -5.32 6.07 -17.36
CA ASN A 280 -4.15 6.95 -17.44
C ASN A 280 -4.50 8.44 -17.66
N GLY A 281 -5.78 8.83 -17.61
CA GLY A 281 -6.21 10.21 -17.85
C GLY A 281 -6.12 10.66 -19.33
N ILE A 282 -6.10 9.70 -20.26
CA ILE A 282 -6.09 9.96 -21.72
C ILE A 282 -7.53 9.91 -22.23
N ILE A 283 -7.99 11.01 -22.81
CA ILE A 283 -9.31 11.17 -23.40
C ILE A 283 -9.22 10.93 -24.90
N THR A 284 -10.15 10.16 -25.45
CA THR A 284 -10.29 9.94 -26.89
C THR A 284 -11.64 10.47 -27.37
N GLY A 285 -11.62 11.33 -28.40
CA GLY A 285 -12.85 11.82 -29.04
C GLY A 285 -13.43 10.77 -30.00
N ILE A 286 -14.67 10.34 -29.80
CA ILE A 286 -15.32 9.30 -30.61
C ILE A 286 -16.35 9.90 -31.57
N SER A 287 -17.24 10.75 -31.07
CA SER A 287 -18.30 11.37 -31.87
C SER A 287 -18.48 12.86 -31.53
N ILE A 288 -19.10 13.62 -32.44
CA ILE A 288 -19.28 15.08 -32.29
C ILE A 288 -20.25 15.34 -31.14
N GLY A 289 -19.84 16.20 -30.20
CA GLY A 289 -20.68 16.56 -29.07
C GLY A 289 -19.89 17.12 -27.90
N SER A 290 -20.58 17.41 -26.81
CA SER A 290 -19.98 17.82 -25.54
C SER A 290 -20.23 16.77 -24.48
N CYS A 291 -19.17 16.36 -23.78
CA CYS A 291 -19.24 15.41 -22.67
C CYS A 291 -18.60 16.02 -21.42
N LYS A 292 -19.04 15.61 -20.23
CA LYS A 292 -18.37 15.93 -18.98
C LYS A 292 -17.60 14.70 -18.49
N ILE A 293 -16.41 14.94 -17.97
CA ILE A 293 -15.59 13.95 -17.30
C ILE A 293 -15.48 14.33 -15.83
N ASN A 294 -15.83 13.38 -14.98
CA ASN A 294 -15.73 13.50 -13.54
C ASN A 294 -14.43 12.83 -13.06
N ILE A 295 -13.67 13.56 -12.26
CA ILE A 295 -12.38 13.18 -11.69
C ILE A 295 -12.57 13.14 -10.18
N LEU A 296 -12.43 11.95 -9.59
CA LEU A 296 -12.64 11.70 -8.17
C LEU A 296 -11.33 11.23 -7.51
N THR A 297 -10.94 11.83 -6.38
CA THR A 297 -9.85 11.29 -5.54
C THR A 297 -10.36 10.25 -4.56
N SER A 298 -9.43 9.43 -4.05
CA SER A 298 -9.68 8.54 -2.92
C SER A 298 -10.21 9.26 -1.67
N ASN A 299 -9.82 10.53 -1.46
CA ASN A 299 -10.31 11.38 -0.37
C ASN A 299 -11.68 12.03 -0.65
N GLY A 300 -12.33 11.69 -1.77
CA GLY A 300 -13.69 12.15 -2.09
C GLY A 300 -13.81 13.55 -2.72
N ILE A 301 -12.69 14.17 -3.11
CA ILE A 301 -12.72 15.44 -3.86
C ILE A 301 -13.09 15.13 -5.31
N SER A 302 -14.12 15.81 -5.83
CA SER A 302 -14.61 15.63 -7.21
C SER A 302 -14.50 16.92 -8.02
N ILE A 303 -14.03 16.80 -9.26
CA ILE A 303 -13.94 17.90 -10.23
C ILE A 303 -14.52 17.44 -11.57
N ASN A 304 -15.40 18.27 -12.13
CA ASN A 304 -15.99 18.03 -13.44
C ASN A 304 -15.32 18.87 -14.52
N LYS A 305 -14.91 18.21 -15.61
CA LYS A 305 -14.31 18.85 -16.78
C LYS A 305 -15.20 18.66 -18.00
N THR A 306 -15.53 19.75 -18.69
CA THR A 306 -16.30 19.67 -19.95
C THR A 306 -15.35 19.56 -21.14
N ILE A 307 -15.60 18.62 -22.03
CA ILE A 307 -14.83 18.36 -23.26
C ILE A 307 -15.76 18.51 -24.44
N THR A 308 -15.29 19.18 -25.48
CA THR A 308 -16.02 19.36 -26.74
C THR A 308 -15.27 18.65 -27.87
N VAL A 309 -15.95 17.72 -28.54
CA VAL A 309 -15.44 17.02 -29.73
C VAL A 309 -16.01 17.68 -30.97
N TYR A 310 -15.15 18.06 -31.91
CA TYR A 310 -15.54 18.73 -33.15
C TYR A 310 -14.94 18.04 -34.40
N HIS A 311 -15.54 18.28 -35.56
CA HIS A 311 -15.02 17.82 -36.84
C HIS A 311 -14.01 18.84 -37.40
N LYS A 312 -12.92 18.37 -38.00
CA LYS A 312 -11.97 19.25 -38.70
C LYS A 312 -12.67 19.88 -39.92
N PRO A 313 -12.60 21.19 -40.13
CA PRO A 313 -13.20 21.82 -41.31
C PRO A 313 -12.59 21.31 -42.61
#